data_AF-A0A1W0WEC6-F1
#
_entry.id   AF-A0A1W0WEC6-F1
#
_cell.length_a   1.000
_cell.length_b   1.000
_cell.length_c   1.000
_cell.angle_alpha   90.00
_cell.angle_beta   90.00
_cell.angle_gamma   90.00
#
_symmetry.space_group_name_H-M   'P 1'
#
loop_
_entity.id
_entity.type
_entity.pdbx_description
1 polymer ?
#
loop_
_entity_poly.entity_id
_entity_poly.type
_entity_poly.pdbx_seq_one_letter_code
_entity_poly.pdbx_strand_id
1 'polypeptide(L)'
;MSKSASSDVASASFSTASSSKGAVSRARRSSSPAYSSLTDVQTSARAIRYIFQARFQDANHLLTSNRNSSSSASLSATHSFVAFTQALVSYESDQISDALALWKQTEKLCSASKNDSAEDKLEQKVLLADAKICSTFLQLLQSADFGGLLKGSWALRQAWKLYQSTYEDLLKQIEQSFRHGELSKTEVAILRHNLPHPFQGDGPAGGYTASERDLVLSHSRPLFMRLFQIMGLVCYGFGCFHLLLSLLPGHLLKWLKFLGFEGDMHVGMRALTYCMNSPDSKSLLARMTLIWFHTVIQTYYAIDEDQMQEGIDSAGVLLEGLDNPLRASPLVQFFDCRLMRYKGNFDGAIQSYTSSLESSTYVKEINVLLHHEIGILRFHLQEWNSSIDHLLKCFHEGRWGKILYAYLIGLCYGVMKDVRRRRNSSRKCPA
;
A
#
# COMPACT_ATOMS: atom_id res chain seq x y z
N MET A 1 7.35 -55.78 40.82
CA MET A 1 6.58 -56.82 41.56
C MET A 1 5.35 -56.14 42.14
N SER A 2 4.18 -56.83 42.13
CA SER A 2 2.77 -56.37 42.35
C SER A 2 2.21 -55.45 41.24
N LYS A 3 1.28 -55.80 40.31
CA LYS A 3 -0.03 -56.54 40.33
C LYS A 3 -0.92 -56.05 41.47
N SER A 4 -2.14 -55.52 41.28
CA SER A 4 -3.32 -55.99 40.52
C SER A 4 -4.29 -54.82 40.24
N ALA A 5 -4.92 -54.68 39.06
CA ALA A 5 -6.26 -55.18 38.67
C ALA A 5 -7.40 -54.67 39.60
N SER A 6 -8.59 -54.27 39.20
CA SER A 6 -9.37 -54.23 37.94
C SER A 6 -10.78 -53.79 38.34
N SER A 7 -11.53 -53.08 37.50
CA SER A 7 -12.94 -53.45 37.19
C SER A 7 -13.55 -52.44 36.22
N ASP A 8 -13.88 -52.96 35.05
CA ASP A 8 -14.77 -52.40 34.03
C ASP A 8 -16.22 -52.29 34.51
N VAL A 9 -17.01 -51.54 33.74
CA VAL A 9 -18.29 -51.94 33.10
C VAL A 9 -19.43 -50.91 33.24
N ALA A 10 -20.01 -50.63 32.06
CA ALA A 10 -21.39 -50.20 31.76
C ALA A 10 -21.84 -48.78 32.10
N SER A 11 -22.82 -48.18 31.42
CA SER A 11 -23.27 -48.13 30.02
C SER A 11 -24.55 -47.28 30.03
N ALA A 12 -24.70 -46.41 29.04
CA ALA A 12 -25.96 -46.04 28.40
C ALA A 12 -27.15 -45.49 29.25
N SER A 13 -27.47 -44.22 28.94
CA SER A 13 -28.74 -43.80 28.30
C SER A 13 -29.83 -43.06 29.08
N PHE A 14 -30.39 -42.11 28.33
CA PHE A 14 -31.74 -41.55 28.30
C PHE A 14 -32.13 -40.30 29.10
N SER A 15 -32.90 -39.49 28.36
CA SER A 15 -33.41 -38.14 28.60
C SER A 15 -34.60 -38.11 29.56
N THR A 16 -34.85 -36.95 30.17
CA THR A 16 -36.06 -36.11 29.99
C THR A 16 -36.18 -35.02 31.08
N ALA A 17 -36.90 -33.97 30.73
CA ALA A 17 -37.03 -32.67 31.40
C ALA A 17 -37.88 -32.66 32.68
N SER A 18 -37.65 -31.69 33.58
CA SER A 18 -38.66 -30.64 33.91
C SER A 18 -38.24 -29.70 35.06
N SER A 19 -38.39 -28.40 34.79
CA SER A 19 -38.87 -27.28 35.63
C SER A 19 -38.57 -27.25 37.15
N SER A 20 -37.85 -26.22 37.59
CA SER A 20 -38.36 -25.35 38.67
C SER A 20 -37.73 -23.94 38.64
N LYS A 21 -38.58 -22.96 38.96
CA LYS A 21 -38.41 -21.51 38.89
C LYS A 21 -37.47 -20.98 39.99
N GLY A 22 -36.66 -19.95 39.67
CA GLY A 22 -35.93 -19.18 40.68
C GLY A 22 -35.37 -17.85 40.15
N ALA A 23 -36.07 -16.76 40.49
CA ALA A 23 -35.59 -15.38 40.62
C ALA A 23 -34.84 -14.69 39.46
N VAL A 24 -35.59 -13.88 38.70
CA VAL A 24 -35.07 -12.85 37.80
C VAL A 24 -34.52 -11.67 38.63
N SER A 25 -33.20 -11.57 38.79
CA SER A 25 -32.52 -10.32 39.13
C SER A 25 -32.19 -9.56 37.84
N ARG A 26 -32.85 -8.42 37.65
CA ARG A 26 -32.75 -7.52 36.50
C ARG A 26 -31.35 -6.89 36.40
N ALA A 27 -30.41 -7.60 35.78
CA ALA A 27 -29.15 -7.01 35.35
C ALA A 27 -29.42 -6.07 34.15
N ARG A 28 -29.17 -4.77 34.36
CA ARG A 28 -29.12 -3.77 33.29
C ARG A 28 -28.23 -4.27 32.17
N ARG A 29 -28.81 -4.52 30.99
CA ARG A 29 -28.05 -4.63 29.74
C ARG A 29 -27.27 -3.34 29.57
N SER A 30 -25.95 -3.41 29.70
CA SER A 30 -25.04 -2.38 29.23
C SER A 30 -25.20 -2.31 27.71
N SER A 31 -25.99 -1.34 27.24
CA SER A 31 -26.04 -0.92 25.86
C SER A 31 -24.61 -0.57 25.41
N SER A 32 -24.15 -1.21 24.32
CA SER A 32 -22.95 -0.81 23.59
C SER A 32 -22.94 0.70 23.36
N PRO A 33 -21.78 1.38 23.44
CA PRO A 33 -21.71 2.80 23.20
C PRO A 33 -22.11 3.09 21.74
N ALA A 34 -22.91 4.14 21.56
CA ALA A 34 -23.42 4.60 20.28
C ALA A 34 -22.28 4.80 19.26
N TYR A 35 -22.45 4.25 18.06
CA TYR A 35 -21.59 4.53 16.91
C TYR A 35 -21.71 6.03 16.57
N SER A 36 -20.69 6.83 16.89
CA SER A 36 -20.51 8.14 16.27
C SER A 36 -20.26 7.94 14.76
N SER A 37 -20.97 8.66 13.90
CA SER A 37 -20.69 8.68 12.46
C SER A 37 -19.23 9.08 12.24
N LEU A 38 -18.45 8.22 11.57
CA LEU A 38 -17.05 8.52 11.25
C LEU A 38 -16.96 9.75 10.34
N THR A 39 -15.91 10.55 10.51
CA THR A 39 -15.60 11.61 9.55
C THR A 39 -15.20 11.02 8.19
N ASP A 40 -15.28 11.82 7.13
CA ASP A 40 -14.85 11.41 5.77
C ASP A 40 -13.40 10.90 5.77
N VAL A 41 -12.49 11.61 6.45
CA VAL A 41 -11.07 11.24 6.55
C VAL A 41 -10.89 9.88 7.25
N GLN A 42 -11.59 9.64 8.35
CA GLN A 42 -11.53 8.37 9.07
C GLN A 42 -12.12 7.22 8.24
N THR A 43 -13.21 7.47 7.53
CA THR A 43 -13.83 6.51 6.63
C THR A 43 -12.88 6.15 5.49
N SER A 44 -12.22 7.14 4.89
CA SER A 44 -11.22 6.96 3.85
C SER A 44 -10.00 6.18 4.33
N ALA A 45 -9.43 6.54 5.48
CA ALA A 45 -8.29 5.84 6.07
C ALA A 45 -8.62 4.36 6.35
N ARG A 46 -9.83 4.08 6.87
CA ARG A 46 -10.29 2.71 7.12
C ARG A 46 -10.51 1.92 5.82
N ALA A 47 -11.04 2.55 4.77
CA ALA A 47 -11.21 1.90 3.48
C ALA A 47 -9.85 1.56 2.83
N ILE A 48 -8.89 2.49 2.87
CA ILE A 48 -7.52 2.25 2.39
C ILE A 48 -6.86 1.12 3.17
N ARG A 49 -7.06 1.07 4.49
CA ARG A 49 -6.56 -0.03 5.31
C ARG A 49 -7.10 -1.39 4.87
N TYR A 50 -8.36 -1.49 4.48
CA TYR A 50 -8.93 -2.74 3.98
C TYR A 50 -8.30 -3.22 2.67
N ILE A 51 -7.79 -2.32 1.82
CA ILE A 51 -7.01 -2.69 0.62
C ILE A 51 -5.81 -3.56 1.03
N PHE A 52 -5.01 -3.10 1.99
CA PHE A 52 -3.82 -3.80 2.46
C PHE A 52 -4.15 -5.07 3.26
N GLN A 53 -5.39 -5.21 3.74
CA GLN A 53 -5.89 -6.44 4.32
C GLN A 53 -6.49 -7.40 3.29
N ALA A 54 -6.45 -7.07 1.99
CA ALA A 54 -7.10 -7.80 0.91
C ALA A 54 -8.63 -7.93 1.09
N ARG A 55 -9.25 -6.97 1.80
CA ARG A 55 -10.67 -6.94 2.16
C ARG A 55 -11.45 -5.92 1.31
N PHE A 56 -11.35 -6.05 -0.01
CA PHE A 56 -11.97 -5.11 -0.96
C PHE A 56 -13.49 -4.99 -0.79
N GLN A 57 -14.18 -6.10 -0.49
CA GLN A 57 -15.64 -6.10 -0.26
C GLN A 57 -16.03 -5.24 0.96
N ASP A 58 -15.27 -5.33 2.06
CA ASP A 58 -15.52 -4.53 3.25
C ASP A 58 -15.26 -3.04 3.01
N ALA A 59 -14.25 -2.72 2.21
CA ALA A 59 -13.99 -1.35 1.76
C ALA A 59 -15.17 -0.78 0.95
N ASN A 60 -15.65 -1.54 -0.04
CA ASN A 60 -16.78 -1.14 -0.88
C ASN A 60 -18.06 -1.00 -0.07
N HIS A 61 -18.34 -1.92 0.87
CA HIS A 61 -19.51 -1.82 1.75
C HIS A 61 -19.43 -0.59 2.66
N LEU A 62 -18.26 -0.30 3.25
CA LEU A 62 -18.04 0.87 4.07
C LEU A 62 -18.29 2.16 3.29
N LEU A 63 -17.76 2.26 2.07
CA LEU A 63 -17.85 3.46 1.24
C LEU A 63 -19.25 3.67 0.67
N THR A 64 -19.92 2.60 0.21
CA THR A 64 -21.30 2.70 -0.31
C THR A 64 -22.31 3.04 0.78
N SER A 65 -22.16 2.49 1.99
CA SER A 65 -23.04 2.79 3.13
C SER A 65 -22.98 4.26 3.55
N ASN A 66 -21.80 4.90 3.46
CA ASN A 66 -21.62 6.31 3.80
C ASN A 66 -21.91 7.26 2.62
N ARG A 67 -21.97 6.74 1.38
CA ARG A 67 -22.22 7.53 0.17
C ARG A 67 -23.62 8.14 0.10
N ASN A 68 -24.59 7.49 0.72
CA ASN A 68 -25.97 8.00 0.81
C ASN A 68 -26.08 9.21 1.75
N SER A 69 -25.03 9.51 2.53
CA SER A 69 -25.02 10.57 3.53
C SER A 69 -24.13 11.77 3.17
N SER A 70 -23.18 11.65 2.23
CA SER A 70 -22.38 12.81 1.79
C SER A 70 -22.05 12.77 0.29
N SER A 71 -22.23 13.92 -0.37
CA SER A 71 -21.74 14.22 -1.73
C SER A 71 -20.25 14.58 -1.74
N SER A 72 -19.45 13.94 -0.89
CA SER A 72 -18.05 14.30 -0.66
C SER A 72 -17.16 13.82 -1.80
N ALA A 73 -16.41 14.75 -2.39
CA ALA A 73 -15.41 14.45 -3.41
C ALA A 73 -14.32 13.51 -2.87
N SER A 74 -13.94 13.66 -1.59
CA SER A 74 -12.88 12.86 -0.95
C SER A 74 -13.28 11.40 -0.79
N LEU A 75 -14.52 11.12 -0.34
CA LEU A 75 -15.05 9.75 -0.28
C LEU A 75 -15.22 9.14 -1.67
N SER A 76 -15.68 9.93 -2.65
CA SER A 76 -15.79 9.47 -4.04
C SER A 76 -14.42 9.07 -4.62
N ALA A 77 -13.39 9.88 -4.36
CA ALA A 77 -12.03 9.58 -4.78
C ALA A 77 -11.49 8.32 -4.09
N THR A 78 -11.75 8.15 -2.80
CA THR A 78 -11.36 6.94 -2.05
C THR A 78 -12.00 5.69 -2.65
N HIS A 79 -13.30 5.74 -2.96
CA HIS A 79 -14.00 4.62 -3.60
C HIS A 79 -13.47 4.32 -5.00
N SER A 80 -13.18 5.36 -5.77
CA SER A 80 -12.54 5.22 -7.08
C SER A 80 -11.15 4.58 -6.96
N PHE A 81 -10.39 4.91 -5.91
CA PHE A 81 -9.07 4.35 -5.65
C PHE A 81 -9.11 2.89 -5.18
N VAL A 82 -10.10 2.50 -4.36
CA VAL A 82 -10.33 1.09 -3.99
C VAL A 82 -10.65 0.27 -5.24
N ALA A 83 -11.59 0.72 -6.06
CA ALA A 83 -11.95 0.05 -7.31
C ALA A 83 -10.77 -0.02 -8.30
N PHE A 84 -10.00 1.07 -8.42
CA PHE A 84 -8.76 1.10 -9.18
C PHE A 84 -7.78 0.02 -8.72
N THR A 85 -7.52 -0.06 -7.41
CA THR A 85 -6.57 -1.04 -6.88
C THR A 85 -7.07 -2.46 -7.09
N GLN A 86 -8.37 -2.70 -6.92
CA GLN A 86 -8.98 -4.00 -7.18
C GLN A 86 -8.83 -4.41 -8.66
N ALA A 87 -9.07 -3.47 -9.59
CA ALA A 87 -8.89 -3.68 -11.02
C ALA A 87 -7.43 -3.93 -11.41
N LEU A 88 -6.47 -3.28 -10.75
CA LEU A 88 -5.04 -3.54 -10.95
C LEU A 88 -4.64 -4.95 -10.52
N VAL A 89 -5.21 -5.43 -9.42
CA VAL A 89 -4.89 -6.75 -8.88
C VAL A 89 -5.54 -7.84 -9.75
N SER A 90 -6.82 -7.72 -10.08
CA SER A 90 -7.56 -8.75 -10.83
C SER A 90 -7.26 -8.76 -12.34
N TYR A 91 -6.92 -7.60 -12.90
CA TYR A 91 -6.80 -7.38 -14.34
C TYR A 91 -8.04 -7.83 -15.14
N GLU A 92 -9.23 -7.68 -14.54
CA GLU A 92 -10.51 -8.01 -15.19
C GLU A 92 -11.05 -6.79 -15.94
N SER A 93 -11.45 -6.98 -17.19
CA SER A 93 -11.93 -5.88 -18.05
C SER A 93 -13.12 -5.14 -17.45
N ASP A 94 -14.04 -5.86 -16.83
CA ASP A 94 -15.24 -5.27 -16.21
C ASP A 94 -14.87 -4.40 -15.00
N GLN A 95 -13.99 -4.89 -14.14
CA GLN A 95 -13.50 -4.12 -12.99
C GLN A 95 -12.71 -2.88 -13.41
N ILE A 96 -11.94 -2.97 -14.51
CA ILE A 96 -11.24 -1.81 -15.09
C ILE A 96 -12.26 -0.77 -15.58
N SER A 97 -13.31 -1.20 -16.29
CA SER A 97 -14.37 -0.32 -16.77
C SER A 97 -15.12 0.37 -15.63
N ASP A 98 -15.46 -0.38 -14.58
CA ASP A 98 -16.13 0.15 -13.39
C ASP A 98 -15.26 1.19 -12.66
N ALA A 99 -13.96 0.90 -12.49
CA ALA A 99 -13.02 1.84 -11.89
C ALA A 99 -12.90 3.13 -12.72
N LEU A 100 -12.85 3.03 -14.05
CA LEU A 100 -12.85 4.19 -14.95
C LEU A 100 -14.15 5.02 -14.84
N ALA A 101 -15.30 4.37 -14.69
CA ALA A 101 -16.57 5.05 -14.50
C ALA A 101 -16.62 5.81 -13.16
N LEU A 102 -16.12 5.21 -12.09
CA LEU A 102 -16.01 5.85 -10.77
C LEU A 102 -15.09 7.06 -10.80
N TRP A 103 -13.93 6.98 -11.46
CA TRP A 103 -13.04 8.13 -11.62
C TRP A 103 -13.69 9.28 -12.38
N LYS A 104 -14.39 9.00 -13.50
CA LYS A 104 -15.17 10.02 -14.23
C LYS A 104 -16.22 10.70 -13.35
N GLN A 105 -16.85 9.95 -12.45
CA GLN A 105 -17.79 10.53 -11.49
C GLN A 105 -17.09 11.44 -10.48
N THR A 106 -15.94 11.03 -9.97
CA THR A 106 -15.12 11.84 -9.06
C THR A 106 -14.66 13.14 -9.73
N GLU A 107 -14.22 13.09 -11.00
CA GLU A 107 -13.88 14.30 -11.75
C GLU A 107 -15.06 15.27 -11.86
N LYS A 108 -16.25 14.76 -12.17
CA LYS A 108 -17.47 15.58 -12.23
C LYS A 108 -17.75 16.27 -10.90
N LEU A 109 -17.65 15.55 -9.78
CA LEU A 109 -17.86 16.10 -8.44
C LEU A 109 -16.85 17.21 -8.12
N CYS A 110 -15.56 17.01 -8.44
CA CYS A 110 -14.53 18.02 -8.24
C CYS A 110 -14.73 19.27 -9.10
N SER A 111 -15.43 19.16 -10.24
CA SER A 111 -15.70 20.28 -11.14
C SER A 111 -17.05 21.00 -10.90
N ALA A 112 -17.98 20.37 -10.18
CA ALA A 112 -19.36 20.83 -10.09
C ALA A 112 -19.61 21.83 -8.95
N SER A 113 -18.75 21.87 -7.94
CA SER A 113 -19.02 22.64 -6.73
C SER A 113 -18.62 24.12 -6.86
N LYS A 114 -19.57 25.01 -6.54
CA LYS A 114 -19.45 26.46 -6.76
C LYS A 114 -19.26 27.27 -5.47
N ASN A 115 -19.58 26.71 -4.30
CA ASN A 115 -19.57 27.40 -3.00
C ASN A 115 -18.52 26.85 -2.02
N ASP A 116 -17.41 26.33 -2.54
CA ASP A 116 -16.38 25.70 -1.73
C ASP A 116 -15.42 26.69 -1.09
N SER A 117 -14.93 26.31 0.10
CA SER A 117 -13.82 26.98 0.77
C SER A 117 -12.56 26.96 -0.09
N ALA A 118 -11.57 27.80 0.24
CA ALA A 118 -10.31 27.83 -0.49
C ALA A 118 -9.58 26.47 -0.36
N GLU A 119 -9.65 25.87 0.84
CA GLU A 119 -9.08 24.57 1.18
C GLU A 119 -9.73 23.44 0.38
N ASP A 120 -11.06 23.45 0.25
CA ASP A 120 -11.79 22.43 -0.51
C ASP A 120 -11.45 22.49 -1.99
N LYS A 121 -11.26 23.69 -2.55
CA LYS A 121 -10.79 23.86 -3.94
C LYS A 121 -9.38 23.32 -4.13
N LEU A 122 -8.50 23.48 -3.16
CA LEU A 122 -7.16 22.87 -3.22
C LEU A 122 -7.23 21.35 -3.14
N GLU A 123 -8.01 20.77 -2.21
CA GLU A 123 -8.20 19.33 -2.16
C GLU A 123 -8.75 18.79 -3.48
N GLN A 124 -9.78 19.44 -4.05
CA GLN A 124 -10.36 19.01 -5.33
C GLN A 124 -9.37 19.03 -6.49
N LYS A 125 -8.44 20.00 -6.54
CA LYS A 125 -7.35 19.98 -7.54
C LYS A 125 -6.46 18.75 -7.39
N VAL A 126 -6.15 18.34 -6.15
CA VAL A 126 -5.40 17.11 -5.87
C VAL A 126 -6.17 15.88 -6.34
N LEU A 127 -7.44 15.78 -5.97
CA LEU A 127 -8.29 14.64 -6.35
C LEU A 127 -8.49 14.54 -7.86
N LEU A 128 -8.55 15.67 -8.56
CA LEU A 128 -8.58 15.72 -10.03
C LEU A 128 -7.25 15.22 -10.63
N ALA A 129 -6.12 15.53 -10.01
CA ALA A 129 -4.82 15.00 -10.43
C ALA A 129 -4.75 13.47 -10.24
N ASP A 130 -5.19 12.96 -9.08
CA ASP A 130 -5.32 11.52 -8.83
C ASP A 130 -6.19 10.83 -9.89
N ALA A 131 -7.35 11.41 -10.19
CA ALA A 131 -8.30 10.86 -11.16
C ALA A 131 -7.69 10.74 -12.56
N LYS A 132 -6.97 11.78 -13.00
CA LYS A 132 -6.25 11.77 -14.28
C LYS A 132 -5.20 10.65 -14.33
N ILE A 133 -4.41 10.48 -13.28
CA ILE A 133 -3.34 9.47 -13.24
C ILE A 133 -3.93 8.07 -13.23
N CYS A 134 -4.85 7.80 -12.31
CA CYS A 134 -5.42 6.47 -12.15
C CYS A 134 -6.19 6.06 -13.40
N SER A 135 -6.97 6.97 -14.00
CA SER A 135 -7.67 6.70 -15.26
C SER A 135 -6.72 6.45 -16.42
N THR A 136 -5.65 7.25 -16.52
CA THR A 136 -4.62 7.07 -17.55
C THR A 136 -3.95 5.70 -17.43
N PHE A 137 -3.60 5.30 -16.21
CA PHE A 137 -2.95 4.02 -15.97
C PHE A 137 -3.86 2.85 -16.35
N LEU A 138 -5.14 2.88 -15.97
CA LEU A 138 -6.12 1.87 -16.38
C LEU A 138 -6.31 1.80 -17.90
N GLN A 139 -6.34 2.94 -18.59
CA GLN A 139 -6.44 2.98 -20.06
C GLN A 139 -5.22 2.35 -20.75
N LEU A 140 -4.02 2.62 -20.23
CA LEU A 140 -2.78 2.04 -20.75
C LEU A 140 -2.72 0.52 -20.58
N LEU A 141 -3.39 -0.04 -19.55
CA LEU A 141 -3.52 -1.49 -19.39
C LEU A 141 -4.43 -2.13 -20.45
N GLN A 142 -5.46 -1.41 -20.92
CA GLN A 142 -6.41 -1.95 -21.92
C GLN A 142 -5.88 -1.84 -23.35
N SER A 143 -5.16 -0.76 -23.68
CA SER A 143 -4.65 -0.54 -25.03
C SER A 143 -3.26 0.10 -24.96
N ALA A 144 -2.23 -0.71 -25.25
CA ALA A 144 -0.84 -0.26 -25.38
C ALA A 144 -0.51 0.16 -26.82
N ASP A 145 -1.41 0.92 -27.45
CA ASP A 145 -1.16 1.51 -28.77
C ASP A 145 -0.42 2.84 -28.65
N PHE A 146 0.29 3.24 -29.72
CA PHE A 146 1.09 4.47 -29.72
C PHE A 146 0.22 5.72 -29.45
N GLY A 147 -1.03 5.72 -29.93
CA GLY A 147 -2.00 6.78 -29.65
C GLY A 147 -2.39 6.87 -28.17
N GLY A 148 -2.61 5.72 -27.53
CA GLY A 148 -2.83 5.61 -26.08
C GLY A 148 -1.64 6.10 -25.27
N LEU A 149 -0.42 5.76 -25.67
CA LEU A 149 0.80 6.20 -24.99
C LEU A 149 0.98 7.73 -25.02
N LEU A 150 0.72 8.38 -26.17
CA LEU A 150 0.79 9.83 -26.31
C LEU A 150 -0.28 10.53 -25.46
N LYS A 151 -1.53 10.07 -25.53
CA LYS A 151 -2.62 10.59 -24.71
C LYS A 151 -2.32 10.44 -23.22
N GLY A 152 -1.80 9.28 -22.82
CA GLY A 152 -1.42 9.01 -21.44
C GLY A 152 -0.28 9.90 -20.96
N SER A 153 0.75 10.10 -21.79
CA SER A 153 1.85 11.02 -21.49
C SER A 153 1.36 12.47 -21.29
N TRP A 154 0.40 12.91 -22.12
CA TRP A 154 -0.19 14.23 -21.98
C TRP A 154 -1.04 14.37 -20.71
N ALA A 155 -1.89 13.38 -20.41
CA ALA A 155 -2.69 13.36 -19.19
C ALA A 155 -1.81 13.35 -17.92
N LEU A 156 -0.71 12.60 -17.96
CA LEU A 156 0.29 12.55 -16.89
C LEU A 156 0.93 13.94 -16.66
N ARG A 157 1.25 14.66 -17.74
CA ARG A 157 1.73 16.06 -17.66
C ARG A 157 0.71 17.00 -17.04
N GLN A 158 -0.57 16.82 -17.33
CA GLN A 158 -1.63 17.63 -16.71
C GLN A 158 -1.74 17.38 -15.22
N ALA A 159 -1.71 16.11 -14.80
CA ALA A 159 -1.76 15.75 -13.38
C ALA A 159 -0.56 16.31 -12.61
N TRP A 160 0.64 16.23 -13.18
CA TRP A 160 1.84 16.85 -12.62
C TRP A 160 1.67 18.36 -12.39
N LYS A 161 1.18 19.10 -13.39
CA LYS A 161 0.93 20.55 -13.27
C LYS A 161 -0.13 20.88 -12.21
N LEU A 162 -1.14 20.03 -12.05
CA LEU A 162 -2.14 20.19 -11.00
C LEU A 162 -1.49 20.05 -9.60
N TYR A 163 -0.64 19.04 -9.38
CA TYR A 163 0.08 18.92 -8.11
C TYR A 163 0.98 20.13 -7.83
N GLN A 164 1.77 20.54 -8.82
CA GLN A 164 2.67 21.68 -8.68
C GLN A 164 1.92 22.99 -8.39
N SER A 165 0.88 23.30 -9.16
CA SER A 165 0.09 24.52 -8.93
C SER A 165 -0.64 24.51 -7.58
N THR A 166 -1.17 23.36 -7.17
CA THR A 166 -1.86 23.22 -5.87
C THR A 166 -0.90 23.41 -4.71
N TYR A 167 0.31 22.88 -4.83
CA TYR A 167 1.38 23.09 -3.86
C TYR A 167 1.73 24.58 -3.71
N GLU A 168 1.95 25.28 -4.82
CA GLU A 168 2.28 26.72 -4.82
C GLU A 168 1.15 27.56 -4.22
N ASP A 169 -0.10 27.24 -4.56
CA ASP A 169 -1.28 27.91 -4.00
C ASP A 169 -1.41 27.64 -2.50
N LEU A 170 -1.12 26.42 -2.04
CA LEU A 170 -1.16 26.04 -0.63
C LEU A 170 -0.10 26.78 0.19
N LEU A 171 1.12 26.94 -0.34
CA LEU A 171 2.16 27.74 0.32
C LEU A 171 1.75 29.22 0.47
N LYS A 172 1.13 29.80 -0.57
CA LYS A 172 0.59 31.16 -0.52
C LYS A 172 -0.52 31.27 0.52
N GLN A 173 -1.40 30.28 0.60
CA GLN A 173 -2.46 30.26 1.61
C GLN A 173 -1.90 30.15 3.03
N ILE A 174 -0.90 29.30 3.27
CA ILE A 174 -0.22 29.20 4.58
C ILE A 174 0.40 30.56 4.96
N GLU A 175 1.07 31.22 4.03
CA GLU A 175 1.66 32.55 4.24
C GLU A 175 0.59 33.61 4.53
N GLN A 176 -0.52 33.58 3.79
CA GLN A 176 -1.65 34.49 4.00
C GLN A 176 -2.29 34.27 5.37
N SER A 177 -2.63 33.03 5.74
CA SER A 177 -3.22 32.71 7.05
C SER A 177 -2.29 33.04 8.21
N PHE A 178 -0.97 32.95 8.02
CA PHE A 178 0.01 33.46 8.99
C PHE A 178 -0.06 34.99 9.14
N ARG A 179 -0.11 35.72 8.02
CA ARG A 179 -0.22 37.20 8.04
C ARG A 179 -1.52 37.70 8.67
N HIS A 180 -2.62 36.96 8.51
CA HIS A 180 -3.91 37.27 9.13
C HIS A 180 -4.01 36.81 10.59
N GLY A 181 -2.97 36.17 11.14
CA GLY A 181 -2.93 35.71 12.53
C GLY A 181 -3.74 34.43 12.81
N GLU A 182 -4.22 33.75 11.77
CA GLU A 182 -4.94 32.48 11.89
C GLU A 182 -4.00 31.31 12.22
N LEU A 183 -2.76 31.39 11.72
CA LEU A 183 -1.67 30.47 12.01
C LEU A 183 -0.60 31.15 12.87
N SER A 184 -0.05 30.40 13.81
CA SER A 184 1.12 30.75 14.60
C SER A 184 2.41 30.45 13.83
N LYS A 185 3.52 31.06 14.27
CA LYS A 185 4.86 30.81 13.71
C LYS A 185 5.25 29.33 13.81
N THR A 186 4.88 28.68 14.90
CA THR A 186 5.09 27.26 15.15
C THR A 186 4.34 26.39 14.14
N GLU A 187 3.06 26.67 13.91
CA GLU A 187 2.24 25.92 12.95
C GLU A 187 2.78 26.04 11.52
N VAL A 188 3.21 27.24 11.11
CA VAL A 188 3.87 27.44 9.81
C VAL A 188 5.17 26.67 9.73
N ALA A 189 5.98 26.66 10.80
CA ALA A 189 7.21 25.89 10.85
C ALA A 189 6.94 24.39 10.69
N ILE A 190 5.91 23.85 11.35
CA ILE A 190 5.51 22.44 11.22
C ILE A 190 5.06 22.12 9.78
N LEU A 191 4.18 22.94 9.20
CA LEU A 191 3.69 22.74 7.83
C LEU A 191 4.79 22.82 6.77
N ARG A 192 5.87 23.55 7.04
CA ARG A 192 7.02 23.70 6.13
C ARG A 192 8.17 22.76 6.44
N HIS A 193 8.14 22.09 7.59
CA HIS A 193 9.24 21.24 8.03
C HIS A 193 9.40 20.03 7.10
N ASN A 194 10.65 19.76 6.68
CA ASN A 194 11.00 18.66 5.78
C ASN A 194 10.25 18.62 4.44
N LEU A 195 9.70 19.74 3.97
CA LEU A 195 9.17 19.80 2.61
C LEU A 195 10.28 19.60 1.56
N PRO A 196 10.02 18.87 0.47
CA PRO A 196 10.99 18.63 -0.59
C PRO A 196 11.45 19.92 -1.30
N HIS A 197 12.75 20.03 -1.62
CA HIS A 197 13.31 21.01 -2.57
C HIS A 197 12.88 20.61 -4.00
N PRO A 198 12.46 21.48 -4.95
CA PRO A 198 12.75 22.91 -5.20
C PRO A 198 11.97 23.95 -4.39
N PHE A 199 11.18 23.51 -3.41
CA PHE A 199 10.12 24.33 -2.83
C PHE A 199 10.36 24.83 -1.40
N GLN A 200 11.59 24.74 -0.90
CA GLN A 200 11.96 25.59 0.22
C GLN A 200 11.87 27.05 -0.26
N GLY A 201 11.00 27.85 0.35
CA GLY A 201 11.17 29.31 0.26
C GLY A 201 12.46 29.69 0.97
N ASP A 202 13.05 30.85 0.61
CA ASP A 202 14.26 31.44 1.22
C ASP A 202 14.12 31.79 2.74
N GLY A 203 13.17 31.17 3.45
CA GLY A 203 13.05 31.24 4.90
C GLY A 203 14.09 30.34 5.57
N PRO A 204 14.51 30.67 6.80
CA PRO A 204 15.55 29.93 7.48
C PRO A 204 15.13 28.46 7.63
N ALA A 205 15.87 27.57 6.99
CA ALA A 205 15.92 26.15 7.32
C ALA A 205 16.58 25.98 8.70
N GLY A 206 15.97 26.55 9.73
CA GLY A 206 16.33 26.28 11.11
C GLY A 206 15.79 24.92 11.47
N GLY A 207 16.63 24.06 12.05
CA GLY A 207 16.26 22.74 12.57
C GLY A 207 15.19 22.85 13.67
N TYR A 208 13.95 23.09 13.25
CA TYR A 208 12.80 23.16 14.13
C TYR A 208 12.38 21.74 14.49
N THR A 209 12.83 21.26 15.63
CA THR A 209 12.27 20.07 16.26
C THR A 209 10.99 20.49 16.99
N ALA A 210 9.83 20.27 16.37
CA ALA A 210 8.55 20.50 17.03
C ALA A 210 8.47 19.69 18.32
N SER A 211 8.19 20.33 19.46
CA SER A 211 7.95 19.57 20.70
C SER A 211 6.61 18.82 20.59
N GLU A 212 6.49 17.69 21.28
CA GLU A 212 5.25 16.89 21.29
C GLU A 212 4.03 17.73 21.73
N ARG A 213 4.24 18.69 22.63
CA ARG A 213 3.22 19.65 23.08
C ARG A 213 2.79 20.62 21.97
N ASP A 214 3.73 21.12 21.16
CA ASP A 214 3.42 22.03 20.05
C ASP A 214 2.59 21.33 18.97
N LEU A 215 2.88 20.06 18.71
CA LEU A 215 2.09 19.21 17.83
C LEU A 215 0.67 19.07 18.39
N VAL A 216 0.48 18.62 19.64
CA VAL A 216 -0.87 18.43 20.21
C VAL A 216 -1.71 19.72 20.19
N LEU A 217 -1.12 20.87 20.51
CA LEU A 217 -1.81 22.16 20.48
C LEU A 217 -2.22 22.57 19.07
N SER A 218 -1.31 22.43 18.10
CA SER A 218 -1.58 22.71 16.69
C SER A 218 -2.65 21.77 16.14
N HIS A 219 -2.65 20.50 16.57
CA HIS A 219 -3.60 19.50 16.13
C HIS A 219 -5.05 19.78 16.56
N SER A 220 -5.24 20.65 17.53
CA SER A 220 -6.56 21.08 18.00
C SER A 220 -7.16 22.20 17.13
N ARG A 221 -6.40 22.76 16.17
CA ARG A 221 -6.87 23.84 15.28
C ARG A 221 -7.39 23.32 13.93
N PRO A 222 -8.65 23.62 13.55
CA PRO A 222 -9.25 23.10 12.32
C PRO A 222 -8.52 23.51 11.03
N LEU A 223 -8.12 24.78 10.90
CA LEU A 223 -7.45 25.29 9.70
C LEU A 223 -6.08 24.64 9.51
N PHE A 224 -5.26 24.59 10.57
CA PHE A 224 -3.96 23.91 10.54
C PHE A 224 -4.11 22.45 10.13
N MET A 225 -5.05 21.72 10.74
CA MET A 225 -5.34 20.34 10.40
C MET A 225 -5.68 20.16 8.92
N ARG A 226 -6.53 21.04 8.40
CA ARG A 226 -6.97 20.99 7.01
C ARG A 226 -5.82 21.24 6.03
N LEU A 227 -5.01 22.26 6.28
CA LEU A 227 -3.83 22.57 5.45
C LEU A 227 -2.78 21.46 5.53
N PHE A 228 -2.58 20.86 6.71
CA PHE A 228 -1.66 19.75 6.89
C PHE A 228 -2.09 18.51 6.09
N GLN A 229 -3.38 18.18 6.12
CA GLN A 229 -3.95 17.10 5.31
C GLN A 229 -3.77 17.33 3.82
N ILE A 230 -4.13 18.53 3.32
CA ILE A 230 -4.00 18.84 1.89
C ILE A 230 -2.53 18.79 1.45
N MET A 231 -1.61 19.31 2.28
CA MET A 231 -0.18 19.22 2.00
C MET A 231 0.28 17.76 1.92
N GLY A 232 -0.20 16.90 2.82
CA GLY A 232 0.02 15.45 2.78
C GLY A 232 -0.43 14.82 1.45
N LEU A 233 -1.67 15.12 1.02
CA LEU A 233 -2.22 14.61 -0.25
C LEU A 233 -1.39 15.04 -1.47
N VAL A 234 -0.95 16.30 -1.50
CA VAL A 234 -0.07 16.83 -2.55
C VAL A 234 1.29 16.12 -2.52
N CYS A 235 1.90 16.00 -1.34
CA CYS A 235 3.20 15.36 -1.16
C CYS A 235 3.17 13.87 -1.54
N TYR A 236 2.07 13.15 -1.30
CA TYR A 236 1.92 11.77 -1.77
C TYR A 236 2.01 11.67 -3.29
N GLY A 237 1.18 12.44 -4.00
CA GLY A 237 1.13 12.39 -5.47
C GLY A 237 2.45 12.84 -6.09
N PHE A 238 3.01 13.94 -5.57
CA PHE A 238 4.31 14.46 -5.96
C PHE A 238 5.44 13.47 -5.71
N GLY A 239 5.43 12.83 -4.54
CA GLY A 239 6.41 11.84 -4.12
C GLY A 239 6.41 10.59 -5.01
N CYS A 240 5.23 10.03 -5.26
CA CYS A 240 5.05 8.91 -6.18
C CYS A 240 5.54 9.24 -7.60
N PHE A 241 5.28 10.46 -8.10
CA PHE A 241 5.77 10.91 -9.40
C PHE A 241 7.30 10.94 -9.48
N HIS A 242 7.94 11.62 -8.53
CA HIS A 242 9.39 11.72 -8.45
C HIS A 242 10.04 10.35 -8.39
N LEU A 243 9.46 9.47 -7.56
CA LEU A 243 9.95 8.12 -7.40
C LEU A 243 9.82 7.31 -8.69
N LEU A 244 8.63 7.25 -9.29
CA LEU A 244 8.41 6.51 -10.54
C LEU A 244 9.27 7.01 -11.70
N LEU A 245 9.42 8.33 -11.85
CA LEU A 245 10.27 8.91 -12.88
C LEU A 245 11.74 8.57 -12.65
N SER A 246 12.21 8.52 -11.40
CA SER A 246 13.60 8.17 -11.09
C SER A 246 13.97 6.73 -11.48
N LEU A 247 12.98 5.85 -11.60
CA LEU A 247 13.17 4.43 -11.97
C LEU A 247 13.19 4.18 -13.48
N LEU A 248 12.86 5.19 -14.30
CA LEU A 248 12.83 5.02 -15.74
C LEU A 248 14.25 4.99 -16.32
N PRO A 249 14.53 4.06 -17.26
CA PRO A 249 15.81 4.04 -17.98
C PRO A 249 16.17 5.40 -18.60
N GLY A 250 17.47 5.72 -18.62
CA GLY A 250 17.97 7.03 -19.09
C GLY A 250 17.56 7.43 -20.52
N HIS A 251 17.27 6.47 -21.39
CA HIS A 251 16.77 6.76 -22.74
C HIS A 251 15.31 7.26 -22.75
N LEU A 252 14.48 6.85 -21.78
CA LEU A 252 13.13 7.37 -21.58
C LEU A 252 13.15 8.73 -20.87
N LEU A 253 14.11 8.94 -19.96
CA LEU A 253 14.30 10.23 -19.28
C LEU A 253 14.58 11.38 -20.26
N LYS A 254 15.30 11.14 -21.36
CA LYS A 254 15.55 12.17 -22.39
C LYS A 254 14.25 12.68 -23.02
N TRP A 255 13.30 11.78 -23.29
CA TRP A 255 11.98 12.15 -23.81
C TRP A 255 11.09 12.83 -22.76
N LEU A 256 11.22 12.43 -21.50
CA LEU A 256 10.44 13.00 -20.42
C LEU A 256 10.95 14.38 -19.99
N LYS A 257 12.27 14.62 -20.01
CA LYS A 257 12.85 15.96 -19.84
C LYS A 257 12.35 16.94 -20.89
N PHE A 258 12.18 16.49 -22.14
CA PHE A 258 11.56 17.29 -23.19
C PHE A 258 10.09 17.68 -22.89
N LEU A 259 9.35 16.86 -22.13
CA LEU A 259 8.01 17.18 -21.65
C LEU A 259 7.98 18.02 -20.35
N GLY A 260 9.16 18.31 -19.78
CA GLY A 260 9.35 19.08 -18.55
C GLY A 260 9.29 18.24 -17.27
N PHE A 261 9.54 16.93 -17.35
CA PHE A 261 9.61 16.05 -16.19
C PHE A 261 11.04 15.93 -15.68
N GLU A 262 11.23 16.13 -14.39
CA GLU A 262 12.48 15.83 -13.69
C GLU A 262 12.16 14.97 -12.47
N GLY A 263 12.62 13.72 -12.49
CA GLY A 263 12.46 12.77 -11.38
C GLY A 263 13.70 12.81 -10.50
N ASP A 264 13.49 12.85 -9.19
CA ASP A 264 14.54 12.82 -8.17
C ASP A 264 14.05 11.93 -7.03
N MET A 265 14.81 10.87 -6.78
CA MET A 265 14.46 9.83 -5.81
C MET A 265 14.40 10.38 -4.38
N HIS A 266 15.36 11.21 -3.96
CA HIS A 266 15.42 11.76 -2.60
C HIS A 266 14.31 12.77 -2.35
N VAL A 267 13.99 13.58 -3.35
CA VAL A 267 12.82 14.47 -3.34
C VAL A 267 11.54 13.65 -3.17
N GLY A 268 11.40 12.56 -3.93
CA GLY A 268 10.27 11.65 -3.85
C GLY A 268 10.10 11.04 -2.45
N MET A 269 11.19 10.52 -1.88
CA MET A 269 11.20 9.92 -0.54
C MET A 269 10.85 10.92 0.56
N ARG A 270 11.37 12.16 0.49
CA ARG A 270 11.03 13.21 1.47
C ARG A 270 9.55 13.59 1.41
N ALA A 271 8.99 13.71 0.21
CA ALA A 271 7.57 14.00 0.04
C ALA A 271 6.68 12.88 0.60
N LEU A 272 7.01 11.61 0.33
CA LEU A 272 6.30 10.46 0.90
C LEU A 272 6.43 10.41 2.42
N THR A 273 7.61 10.72 2.97
CA THR A 273 7.84 10.79 4.41
C THR A 273 7.01 11.90 5.06
N TYR A 274 6.86 13.05 4.40
CA TYR A 274 5.96 14.11 4.85
C TYR A 274 4.50 13.60 4.92
N CYS A 275 4.00 12.97 3.84
CA CYS A 275 2.65 12.43 3.82
C CYS A 275 2.43 11.32 4.86
N MET A 276 3.42 10.46 5.10
CA MET A 276 3.32 9.43 6.13
C MET A 276 3.03 10.02 7.52
N ASN A 277 3.52 11.23 7.80
CA ASN A 277 3.36 11.91 9.09
C ASN A 277 2.16 12.86 9.14
N SER A 278 1.42 13.05 8.04
CA SER A 278 0.19 13.85 8.04
C SER A 278 -1.03 13.03 8.48
N PRO A 279 -2.05 13.68 9.08
CA PRO A 279 -3.28 13.03 9.52
C PRO A 279 -4.26 12.84 8.35
N ASP A 280 -3.77 12.38 7.20
CA ASP A 280 -4.52 12.21 5.97
C ASP A 280 -4.75 10.72 5.66
N SER A 281 -5.69 10.45 4.75
CA SER A 281 -6.08 9.10 4.38
C SER A 281 -4.98 8.35 3.59
N LYS A 282 -4.08 9.07 2.91
CA LYS A 282 -2.97 8.51 2.13
C LYS A 282 -1.69 8.30 2.94
N SER A 283 -1.63 8.71 4.21
CA SER A 283 -0.49 8.44 5.11
C SER A 283 -0.07 6.97 5.11
N LEU A 284 -1.03 6.04 5.18
CA LEU A 284 -0.75 4.60 5.08
C LEU A 284 -0.26 4.20 3.68
N LEU A 285 -0.82 4.78 2.62
CA LEU A 285 -0.32 4.54 1.26
C LEU A 285 1.14 5.00 1.13
N ALA A 286 1.49 6.17 1.65
CA ALA A 286 2.85 6.69 1.63
C ALA A 286 3.83 5.77 2.34
N ARG A 287 3.46 5.28 3.55
CA ARG A 287 4.26 4.30 4.28
C ARG A 287 4.45 3.01 3.48
N MET A 288 3.37 2.48 2.90
CA MET A 288 3.44 1.25 2.11
C MET A 288 4.25 1.43 0.82
N THR A 289 4.19 2.61 0.19
CA THR A 289 5.04 2.96 -0.97
C THR A 289 6.51 3.00 -0.58
N LEU A 290 6.86 3.58 0.58
CA LEU A 290 8.24 3.59 1.09
C LEU A 290 8.72 2.17 1.42
N ILE A 291 7.91 1.35 2.08
CA ILE A 291 8.23 -0.06 2.35
C ILE A 291 8.51 -0.80 1.03
N TRP A 292 7.63 -0.67 0.04
CA TRP A 292 7.82 -1.25 -1.28
C TRP A 292 9.12 -0.77 -1.94
N PHE A 293 9.39 0.52 -1.87
CA PHE A 293 10.60 1.10 -2.45
C PHE A 293 11.87 0.51 -1.82
N HIS A 294 11.96 0.48 -0.49
CA HIS A 294 13.13 -0.03 0.22
C HIS A 294 13.32 -1.55 0.07
N THR A 295 12.22 -2.32 0.04
CA THR A 295 12.28 -3.79 0.00
C THR A 295 12.29 -4.40 -1.40
N VAL A 296 11.81 -3.67 -2.41
CA VAL A 296 11.73 -4.15 -3.80
C VAL A 296 12.68 -3.36 -4.66
N ILE A 297 12.44 -2.06 -4.82
CA ILE A 297 13.17 -1.23 -5.79
C ILE A 297 14.65 -1.11 -5.43
N GLN A 298 14.99 -0.65 -4.23
CA GLN A 298 16.39 -0.49 -3.84
C GLN A 298 17.16 -1.80 -3.97
N THR A 299 16.54 -2.94 -3.70
CA THR A 299 17.21 -4.25 -3.82
C THR A 299 17.52 -4.67 -5.26
N TYR A 300 16.84 -4.10 -6.26
CA TYR A 300 17.17 -4.32 -7.68
C TYR A 300 18.26 -3.37 -8.18
N TYR A 301 18.38 -2.18 -7.58
CA TYR A 301 19.28 -1.11 -8.04
C TYR A 301 20.49 -0.86 -7.14
N ALA A 302 20.55 -1.46 -5.95
CA ALA A 302 21.66 -1.31 -5.02
C ALA A 302 22.95 -1.78 -5.68
N ILE A 303 23.91 -0.87 -5.78
CA ILE A 303 25.22 -1.11 -6.39
C ILE A 303 26.23 -1.56 -5.31
N ASP A 304 26.02 -1.16 -4.05
CA ASP A 304 26.86 -1.48 -2.90
C ASP A 304 26.05 -2.08 -1.72
N GLU A 305 26.77 -2.74 -0.81
CA GLU A 305 26.19 -3.42 0.37
C GLU A 305 25.64 -2.41 1.40
N ASP A 306 26.23 -1.21 1.48
CA ASP A 306 25.83 -0.17 2.44
C ASP A 306 24.43 0.39 2.11
N GLN A 307 24.14 0.71 0.84
CA GLN A 307 22.83 1.18 0.41
C GLN A 307 21.76 0.09 0.59
N MET A 308 22.14 -1.17 0.38
CA MET A 308 21.24 -2.29 0.63
C MET A 308 20.90 -2.40 2.12
N GLN A 309 21.88 -2.26 3.01
CA GLN A 309 21.68 -2.30 4.44
C GLN A 309 20.84 -1.12 4.95
N GLU A 310 21.09 0.10 4.47
CA GLU A 310 20.27 1.28 4.79
C GLU A 310 18.80 1.07 4.39
N GLY A 311 18.56 0.47 3.21
CA GLY A 311 17.22 0.12 2.75
C GLY A 311 16.54 -0.92 3.64
N ILE A 312 17.26 -1.97 4.04
CA ILE A 312 16.79 -3.01 4.98
C ILE A 312 16.39 -2.38 6.32
N ASP A 313 17.23 -1.52 6.88
CA ASP A 313 16.98 -0.89 8.17
C ASP A 313 15.79 0.07 8.11
N SER A 314 15.73 0.89 7.04
CA SER A 314 14.62 1.79 6.79
C SER A 314 13.28 1.04 6.65
N ALA A 315 13.26 -0.05 5.88
CA ALA A 315 12.08 -0.90 5.74
C ALA A 315 11.64 -1.51 7.08
N GLY A 316 12.59 -1.96 7.90
CA GLY A 316 12.34 -2.51 9.23
C GLY A 316 11.61 -1.52 10.13
N VAL A 317 12.10 -0.29 10.24
CA VAL A 317 11.46 0.77 11.04
C VAL A 317 10.04 1.06 10.56
N LEU A 318 9.84 1.12 9.24
CA LEU A 318 8.52 1.40 8.66
C LEU A 318 7.50 0.28 8.94
N LEU A 319 7.93 -0.98 8.87
CA LEU A 319 7.11 -2.16 9.18
C LEU A 319 6.80 -2.26 10.67
N GLU A 320 7.78 -1.98 11.54
CA GLU A 320 7.59 -1.95 12.99
C GLU A 320 6.56 -0.90 13.43
N GLY A 321 6.46 0.21 12.68
CA GLY A 321 5.45 1.23 12.90
C GLY A 321 4.02 0.80 12.55
N LEU A 322 3.80 -0.32 11.86
CA LEU A 322 2.46 -0.85 11.57
C LEU A 322 1.91 -1.66 12.75
N ASP A 323 0.62 -1.50 13.02
CA ASP A 323 -0.06 -2.28 14.06
C ASP A 323 -0.19 -3.77 13.71
N ASN A 324 -0.46 -4.60 14.72
CA ASN A 324 -0.51 -6.05 14.58
C ASN A 324 -1.54 -6.54 13.54
N PRO A 325 -2.78 -6.04 13.50
CA PRO A 325 -3.76 -6.52 12.50
C PRO A 325 -3.39 -6.18 11.06
N LEU A 326 -2.64 -5.11 10.83
CA LEU A 326 -2.15 -4.77 9.49
C LEU A 326 -0.89 -5.58 9.16
N ARG A 327 0.03 -5.74 10.12
CA ARG A 327 1.24 -6.57 9.96
C ARG A 327 0.92 -8.04 9.67
N ALA A 328 -0.15 -8.55 10.26
CA ALA A 328 -0.64 -9.91 9.99
C ALA A 328 -1.31 -10.06 8.62
N SER A 329 -1.49 -8.99 7.83
CA SER A 329 -2.13 -9.12 6.53
C SER A 329 -1.18 -9.73 5.50
N PRO A 330 -1.67 -10.53 4.55
CA PRO A 330 -0.83 -11.18 3.54
C PRO A 330 0.06 -10.23 2.73
N LEU A 331 -0.47 -9.04 2.38
CA LEU A 331 0.30 -8.03 1.63
C LEU A 331 1.41 -7.39 2.46
N VAL A 332 1.23 -7.24 3.78
CA VAL A 332 2.28 -6.68 4.64
C VAL A 332 3.27 -7.77 5.04
N GLN A 333 2.79 -8.98 5.31
CA GLN A 333 3.63 -10.16 5.51
C GLN A 333 4.55 -10.42 4.32
N PHE A 334 4.10 -10.10 3.10
CA PHE A 334 4.96 -10.15 1.93
C PHE A 334 6.26 -9.36 2.11
N PHE A 335 6.17 -8.13 2.65
CA PHE A 335 7.32 -7.27 2.90
C PHE A 335 8.13 -7.73 4.11
N ASP A 336 7.48 -8.13 5.22
CA ASP A 336 8.16 -8.67 6.40
C ASP A 336 9.03 -9.89 6.05
N CYS A 337 8.49 -10.82 5.25
CA CYS A 337 9.21 -12.02 4.86
C CYS A 337 10.37 -11.71 3.90
N ARG A 338 10.24 -10.71 3.00
CA ARG A 338 11.38 -10.23 2.19
C ARG A 338 12.47 -9.67 3.07
N LEU A 339 12.11 -8.91 4.11
CA LEU A 339 13.07 -8.37 5.07
C LEU A 339 13.81 -9.48 5.82
N MET A 340 13.09 -10.52 6.27
CA MET A 340 13.71 -11.71 6.87
C MET A 340 14.70 -12.38 5.92
N ARG A 341 14.33 -12.53 4.64
CA ARG A 341 15.23 -13.07 3.61
C ARG A 341 16.51 -12.25 3.46
N TYR A 342 16.40 -10.93 3.42
CA TYR A 342 17.58 -10.06 3.30
C TYR A 342 18.49 -10.13 4.52
N LYS A 343 17.92 -10.36 5.71
CA LYS A 343 18.67 -10.61 6.95
C LYS A 343 19.21 -12.04 7.05
N GLY A 344 19.06 -12.87 6.02
CA GLY A 344 19.54 -14.25 5.97
C GLY A 344 18.65 -15.28 6.70
N ASN A 345 17.49 -14.87 7.22
CA ASN A 345 16.54 -15.79 7.86
C ASN A 345 15.60 -16.41 6.83
N PHE A 346 16.14 -17.32 6.01
CA PHE A 346 15.40 -17.99 4.95
C PHE A 346 14.29 -18.90 5.48
N ASP A 347 14.57 -19.69 6.52
CA ASP A 347 13.61 -20.64 7.09
C ASP A 347 12.41 -19.91 7.72
N GLY A 348 12.66 -18.84 8.47
CA GLY A 348 11.60 -18.00 9.03
C GLY A 348 10.75 -17.37 7.94
N ALA A 349 11.37 -16.86 6.86
CA ALA A 349 10.64 -16.32 5.72
C ALA A 349 9.74 -17.38 5.05
N ILE A 350 10.27 -18.59 4.80
CA ILE A 350 9.49 -19.69 4.19
C ILE A 350 8.31 -20.08 5.09
N GLN A 351 8.55 -20.21 6.40
CA GLN A 351 7.49 -20.55 7.36
C GLN A 351 6.39 -19.49 7.36
N SER A 352 6.75 -18.21 7.47
CA SER A 352 5.78 -17.10 7.47
C SER A 352 5.00 -16.99 6.17
N TYR A 353 5.66 -17.13 5.00
CA TYR A 353 4.97 -17.18 3.71
C TYR A 353 3.99 -18.35 3.61
N THR A 354 4.39 -19.53 4.11
CA THR A 354 3.53 -20.73 4.09
C THR A 354 2.32 -20.55 4.98
N SER A 355 2.49 -20.02 6.20
CA SER A 355 1.37 -19.70 7.08
C SER A 355 0.42 -18.64 6.48
N SER A 356 0.97 -17.67 5.73
CA SER A 356 0.16 -16.67 5.02
C SER A 356 -0.69 -17.29 3.90
N LEU A 357 -0.16 -18.26 3.18
CA LEU A 357 -0.90 -19.03 2.17
C LEU A 357 -2.03 -19.88 2.79
N GLU A 358 -1.83 -20.40 4.00
CA GLU A 358 -2.83 -21.19 4.74
C GLU A 358 -3.94 -20.30 5.31
N SER A 359 -3.63 -19.05 5.68
CA SER A 359 -4.63 -18.08 6.06
C SER A 359 -5.40 -17.61 4.82
N SER A 360 -6.52 -18.28 4.52
CA SER A 360 -7.39 -18.06 3.37
C SER A 360 -7.52 -16.58 2.96
N THR A 361 -6.75 -16.15 1.94
CA THR A 361 -6.97 -14.88 1.27
C THR A 361 -7.95 -15.10 0.12
N TYR A 362 -8.92 -14.21 -0.04
CA TYR A 362 -9.90 -14.30 -1.14
C TYR A 362 -9.32 -13.85 -2.49
N VAL A 363 -8.07 -13.37 -2.53
CA VAL A 363 -7.48 -12.73 -3.71
C VAL A 363 -6.39 -13.64 -4.27
N LYS A 364 -6.73 -14.31 -5.37
CA LYS A 364 -5.87 -15.31 -6.02
C LYS A 364 -4.48 -14.77 -6.35
N GLU A 365 -4.39 -13.53 -6.80
CA GLU A 365 -3.14 -12.91 -7.23
C GLU A 365 -2.14 -12.72 -6.08
N ILE A 366 -2.64 -12.53 -4.86
CA ILE A 366 -1.79 -12.51 -3.65
C ILE A 366 -1.22 -13.91 -3.40
N ASN A 367 -2.02 -14.96 -3.54
CA ASN A 367 -1.52 -16.34 -3.37
C ASN A 367 -0.46 -16.68 -4.42
N VAL A 368 -0.62 -16.23 -5.67
CA VAL A 368 0.40 -16.38 -6.73
C VAL A 368 1.69 -15.64 -6.36
N LEU A 369 1.60 -14.44 -5.77
CA LEU A 369 2.75 -13.69 -5.29
C LEU A 369 3.48 -14.41 -4.14
N LEU A 370 2.76 -15.00 -3.19
CA LEU A 370 3.36 -15.78 -2.10
C LEU A 370 4.02 -17.06 -2.63
N HIS A 371 3.40 -17.76 -3.58
CA HIS A 371 4.02 -18.90 -4.27
C HIS A 371 5.30 -18.49 -5.01
N HIS A 372 5.33 -17.31 -5.63
CA HIS A 372 6.54 -16.77 -6.26
C HIS A 372 7.68 -16.66 -5.25
N GLU A 373 7.45 -15.99 -4.12
CA GLU A 373 8.51 -15.80 -3.12
C GLU A 373 9.02 -17.11 -2.52
N ILE A 374 8.14 -18.06 -2.18
CA ILE A 374 8.56 -19.38 -1.69
C ILE A 374 9.33 -20.13 -2.78
N GLY A 375 8.86 -20.11 -4.03
CA GLY A 375 9.53 -20.78 -5.15
C GLY A 375 10.93 -20.24 -5.39
N ILE A 376 11.10 -18.91 -5.33
CA ILE A 376 12.39 -18.24 -5.46
C ILE A 376 13.28 -18.51 -4.25
N LEU A 377 12.78 -18.48 -3.02
CA LEU A 377 13.55 -18.83 -1.82
C LEU A 377 14.11 -20.25 -1.90
N ARG A 378 13.26 -21.22 -2.22
CA ARG A 378 13.65 -22.62 -2.38
C ARG A 378 14.60 -22.83 -3.57
N PHE A 379 14.47 -22.03 -4.62
CA PHE A 379 15.43 -22.00 -5.73
C PHE A 379 16.83 -21.58 -5.24
N HIS A 380 16.93 -20.50 -4.46
CA HIS A 380 18.20 -20.04 -3.89
C HIS A 380 18.82 -21.07 -2.93
N LEU A 381 17.98 -21.77 -2.15
CA LEU A 381 18.39 -22.87 -1.28
C LEU A 381 18.71 -24.18 -2.03
N GLN A 382 18.61 -24.20 -3.36
CA GLN A 382 18.84 -25.37 -4.21
C GLN A 382 17.88 -26.54 -3.93
N GLU A 383 16.71 -26.25 -3.38
CA GLU A 383 15.63 -27.21 -3.13
C GLU A 383 14.76 -27.39 -4.38
N TRP A 384 15.38 -27.89 -5.45
CA TRP A 384 14.86 -27.84 -6.82
C TRP A 384 13.43 -28.40 -6.98
N ASN A 385 13.12 -29.54 -6.37
CA ASN A 385 11.78 -30.14 -6.49
C ASN A 385 10.70 -29.24 -5.90
N SER A 386 10.91 -28.75 -4.68
CA SER A 386 9.92 -27.91 -3.99
C SER A 386 9.82 -26.53 -4.62
N SER A 387 10.92 -26.00 -5.17
CA SER A 387 10.90 -24.79 -6.00
C SER A 387 10.02 -24.98 -7.24
N ILE A 388 10.19 -26.09 -7.99
CA ILE A 388 9.38 -26.39 -9.18
C ILE A 388 7.88 -26.41 -8.85
N ASP A 389 7.47 -27.05 -7.75
CA ASP A 389 6.06 -27.14 -7.36
C ASP A 389 5.41 -25.75 -7.22
N HIS A 390 6.14 -24.80 -6.64
CA HIS A 390 5.69 -23.43 -6.46
C HIS A 390 5.73 -22.63 -7.77
N LEU A 391 6.82 -22.75 -8.54
CA LEU A 391 6.98 -22.07 -9.83
C LEU A 391 5.93 -22.53 -10.85
N LEU A 392 5.53 -23.80 -10.84
CA LEU A 392 4.46 -24.34 -11.70
C LEU A 392 3.11 -23.69 -11.36
N LYS A 393 2.79 -23.52 -10.07
CA LYS A 393 1.58 -22.78 -9.68
C LYS A 393 1.61 -21.36 -10.22
N CYS A 394 2.73 -20.65 -10.09
CA CYS A 394 2.89 -19.32 -10.67
C CYS A 394 2.74 -19.30 -12.20
N PHE A 395 3.26 -20.32 -12.89
CA PHE A 395 3.14 -20.44 -14.35
C PHE A 395 1.70 -20.67 -14.83
N HIS A 396 0.98 -21.57 -14.15
CA HIS A 396 -0.38 -21.96 -14.54
C HIS A 396 -1.44 -20.97 -14.07
N GLU A 397 -1.32 -20.46 -12.84
CA GLU A 397 -2.33 -19.62 -12.22
C GLU A 397 -2.05 -18.12 -12.37
N GLY A 398 -0.78 -17.75 -12.54
CA GLY A 398 -0.33 -16.37 -12.68
C GLY A 398 -0.54 -15.80 -14.08
N ARG A 399 -0.77 -14.48 -14.11
CA ARG A 399 -0.90 -13.71 -15.37
C ARG A 399 0.44 -13.16 -15.85
N TRP A 400 1.37 -12.89 -14.92
CA TRP A 400 2.64 -12.20 -15.18
C TRP A 400 3.82 -13.17 -15.16
N GLY A 401 4.89 -12.85 -15.90
CA GLY A 401 6.17 -13.56 -15.76
C GLY A 401 6.21 -15.01 -16.26
N LYS A 402 5.25 -15.46 -17.09
CA LYS A 402 5.19 -16.86 -17.56
C LYS A 402 6.50 -17.35 -18.19
N ILE A 403 7.15 -16.52 -18.99
CA ILE A 403 8.44 -16.84 -19.62
C ILE A 403 9.53 -17.04 -18.56
N LEU A 404 9.58 -16.16 -17.55
CA LEU A 404 10.52 -16.29 -16.43
C LEU A 404 10.30 -17.60 -15.68
N TYR A 405 9.05 -17.95 -15.35
CA TYR A 405 8.76 -19.20 -14.65
C TYR A 405 9.12 -20.43 -15.48
N ALA A 406 8.77 -20.46 -16.77
CA ALA A 406 9.16 -21.54 -17.67
C ALA A 406 10.68 -21.73 -17.73
N TYR A 407 11.43 -20.61 -17.79
CA TYR A 407 12.89 -20.63 -17.77
C TYR A 407 13.45 -21.20 -16.45
N LEU A 408 12.99 -20.71 -15.29
CA LEU A 408 13.45 -21.19 -13.98
C LEU A 408 13.10 -22.67 -13.73
N ILE A 409 11.91 -23.11 -14.15
CA ILE A 409 11.51 -24.52 -14.11
C ILE A 409 12.44 -25.37 -14.98
N GLY A 410 12.73 -24.91 -16.21
CA GLY A 410 13.66 -25.58 -17.12
C GLY A 410 15.06 -25.72 -16.53
N LEU A 411 15.58 -24.66 -15.90
CA LEU A 411 16.86 -24.69 -15.18
C LEU A 411 16.86 -25.75 -14.06
N CYS A 412 15.83 -25.77 -13.22
CA CYS A 412 15.72 -26.77 -12.15
C CYS A 412 15.74 -28.20 -12.70
N TYR A 413 14.98 -28.48 -13.76
CA TYR A 413 14.99 -29.80 -14.40
C TYR A 413 16.35 -30.16 -15.00
N GLY A 414 17.04 -29.20 -15.61
CA GLY A 414 18.38 -29.38 -16.16
C GLY A 414 19.38 -29.81 -15.09
N VAL A 415 19.46 -29.03 -14.00
CA VAL A 415 20.36 -29.29 -12.87
C VAL A 415 20.10 -30.67 -12.26
N MET A 416 18.82 -31.03 -12.04
CA MET A 416 18.48 -32.33 -11.47
C MET A 416 18.85 -33.51 -12.37
N LYS A 417 18.71 -33.38 -13.70
CA LYS A 417 19.14 -34.41 -14.66
C LYS A 417 20.65 -34.62 -14.62
N ASP A 418 21.43 -33.54 -14.56
CA ASP A 418 22.89 -33.61 -14.50
C ASP A 418 23.39 -34.22 -13.20
N VAL A 419 22.78 -33.89 -12.05
CA VAL A 419 23.10 -34.53 -10.76
C VAL A 419 22.86 -36.04 -10.82
N ARG A 420 21.73 -36.48 -11.40
CA ARG A 420 21.44 -37.91 -11.61
C ARG A 420 22.47 -38.56 -12.52
N ARG A 421 22.88 -37.90 -13.61
CA ARG A 421 23.91 -38.39 -14.55
C ARG A 421 25.28 -38.54 -13.88
N ARG A 422 25.72 -37.54 -13.10
CA ARG A 422 27.00 -37.59 -12.36
C ARG A 422 27.01 -38.71 -11.33
N ARG A 423 25.94 -38.85 -10.53
CA ARG A 423 25.80 -39.94 -9.55
C ARG A 423 25.81 -41.33 -10.20
N ASN A 424 25.22 -41.47 -11.38
CA ASN A 424 25.25 -42.73 -12.13
C ASN A 424 26.61 -43.00 -12.78
N SER A 425 27.38 -41.96 -13.10
CA SER A 425 28.73 -42.09 -13.66
C SER A 425 29.77 -42.38 -12.59
N SER A 426 29.69 -41.73 -11.42
CA SER A 426 30.58 -41.98 -10.28
C SER A 426 30.41 -43.38 -9.68
N ARG A 427 29.21 -43.96 -9.77
CA ARG A 427 28.95 -45.37 -9.40
C ARG A 427 29.56 -46.38 -10.37
N LYS A 428 29.99 -45.95 -11.56
CA LYS A 428 30.59 -46.82 -12.60
C LYS A 428 32.11 -46.76 -12.64
N CYS A 429 32.76 -45.91 -11.84
CA CYS A 429 34.20 -45.93 -11.66
C CYS A 429 34.55 -46.94 -10.55
N PRO A 430 35.29 -48.03 -10.84
CA PRO A 430 35.82 -48.90 -9.79
C PRO A 430 36.87 -48.12 -8.97
N ALA A 431 36.91 -48.39 -7.66
CA ALA A 431 37.83 -47.77 -6.69
C ALA A 431 39.29 -48.10 -6.98
#